data_AF-A0A4Y2WVA9-F1
#
_entry.id   AF-A0A4Y2WVA9-F1
#
_cell.length_a   1.000
_cell.length_b   1.000
_cell.length_c   1.000
_cell.angle_alpha   90.00
_cell.angle_beta   90.00
_cell.angle_gamma   90.00
#
_symmetry.space_group_name_H-M   'P 1'
#
loop_
_entity.id
_entity.type
_entity.pdbx_description
1 polymer ?
#
loop_
_entity_poly.entity_id
_entity_poly.type
_entity_poly.pdbx_seq_one_letter_code
_entity_poly.pdbx_strand_id
1 'polypeptide(L)'
;CRVRNYTVVLLHAGSINMKYLVFSLFVIAVTCVNSFPVHDDLKYGYKGCPTGEKDKLNVHLVCHTHNDVGWLKTVDQYFYGANQSIQRAGVQYIIDSVIQSLVHDPSKRFIYVETAFFSRWWNEQHDSVRHSVKKLVCNGQLEFIGGGWSMNDEAAAHYNSIIDQMTLGLRVLNDTFGKCGVPKIAWQIDPFGHSREQASLFAQMFFDGLFFGRLDYQDKDNREKTQTMEHVWKGSANLGL
;
A
#
# COMPACT_ATOMS: atom_id res chain seq x y z
N CYS A 1 -1.66 4.63 -8.43
CA CYS A 1 -1.26 5.79 -9.27
C CYS A 1 -2.34 6.87 -9.22
N ARG A 2 -1.98 8.14 -8.96
CA ARG A 2 -2.95 9.22 -8.81
C ARG A 2 -3.53 9.59 -10.18
N VAL A 3 -4.84 9.42 -10.35
CA VAL A 3 -5.59 10.05 -11.44
C VAL A 3 -6.04 11.41 -10.91
N ARG A 4 -5.53 12.48 -11.53
CA ARG A 4 -5.76 13.92 -11.28
C ARG A 4 -4.72 14.68 -10.46
N ASN A 5 -4.26 15.75 -11.10
CA ASN A 5 -3.34 16.79 -10.63
C ASN A 5 -4.03 17.66 -9.58
N TYR A 6 -3.43 17.78 -8.40
CA TYR A 6 -3.48 19.01 -7.61
C TYR A 6 -2.08 19.27 -7.04
N THR A 7 -1.46 20.34 -7.52
CA THR A 7 -0.20 20.87 -7.02
C THR A 7 -0.50 21.73 -5.80
N VAL A 8 0.01 21.34 -4.63
CA VAL A 8 0.13 22.26 -3.49
C VAL A 8 1.60 22.67 -3.41
N VAL A 9 1.89 23.90 -3.84
CA VAL A 9 3.20 24.53 -3.66
C VAL A 9 3.21 25.17 -2.27
N LEU A 10 4.06 24.66 -1.37
CA LEU A 10 4.42 25.35 -0.14
C LEU A 10 5.86 25.82 -0.27
N LEU A 11 6.05 27.11 -0.55
CA LEU A 11 7.33 27.80 -0.42
C LEU A 11 7.46 28.33 1.00
N HIS A 12 8.54 27.96 1.69
CA HIS A 12 9.03 28.70 2.84
C HIS A 12 10.51 29.03 2.60
N ALA A 13 10.76 30.31 2.34
CA ALA A 13 12.10 30.88 2.32
C ALA A 13 12.49 31.24 3.76
N GLY A 14 13.45 30.51 4.33
CA GLY A 14 14.08 30.82 5.62
C GLY A 14 15.55 31.16 5.40
N SER A 15 15.91 32.42 5.65
CA SER A 15 17.27 32.95 5.60
C SER A 15 18.18 32.27 6.62
N ILE A 16 19.35 31.76 6.19
CA ILE A 16 20.39 31.22 7.07
C ILE A 16 21.57 32.20 7.14
N ASN A 17 21.90 32.58 8.37
CA ASN A 17 22.95 33.52 8.73
C ASN A 17 24.37 32.95 8.46
N MET A 18 25.16 33.74 7.74
CA MET A 18 26.52 33.45 7.28
C MET A 18 27.58 33.67 8.39
N LYS A 19 27.62 32.82 9.43
CA LYS A 19 28.68 32.89 10.47
C LYS A 19 29.24 31.56 10.99
N TYR A 20 28.85 30.41 10.44
CA TYR A 20 29.33 29.08 10.91
C TYR A 20 30.15 28.29 9.88
N LEU A 21 30.68 28.94 8.84
CA LEU A 21 31.30 28.25 7.69
C LEU A 21 32.71 27.69 7.93
N VAL A 22 33.36 27.98 9.07
CA VAL A 22 34.81 27.67 9.24
C VAL A 22 35.08 26.47 10.15
N PHE A 23 34.11 25.99 10.93
CA PHE A 23 34.30 24.85 11.83
C PHE A 23 33.87 23.50 11.24
N SER A 24 33.18 23.49 10.10
CA SER A 24 32.65 22.28 9.46
C SER A 24 33.65 21.54 8.55
N LEU A 25 34.81 22.12 8.25
CA LEU A 25 35.76 21.53 7.29
C LEU A 25 36.67 20.43 7.89
N PHE A 26 36.76 20.32 9.22
CA PHE A 26 37.66 19.35 9.86
C PHE A 26 36.98 18.03 10.30
N VAL A 27 35.63 17.99 10.36
CA VAL A 27 34.88 16.78 10.72
C VAL A 27 34.58 15.90 9.49
N ILE A 28 34.65 16.46 8.29
CA ILE A 28 34.31 15.76 7.04
C ILE A 28 35.37 14.72 6.64
N ALA A 29 36.61 14.84 7.11
CA ALA A 29 37.72 13.97 6.69
C ALA A 29 37.76 12.59 7.37
N VAL A 30 36.97 12.35 8.44
CA VAL A 30 37.08 11.11 9.25
C VAL A 30 35.87 10.16 9.09
N THR A 31 34.80 10.56 8.38
CA THR A 31 33.64 9.67 8.12
C THR A 31 33.63 9.04 6.72
N CYS A 32 34.70 9.16 5.94
CA CYS A 32 34.83 8.53 4.62
C CYS A 32 35.19 7.03 4.69
N VAL A 33 34.43 6.25 5.47
CA VAL A 33 34.50 4.79 5.45
C VAL A 33 33.13 4.26 5.03
N ASN A 34 33.05 3.84 3.76
CA ASN A 34 31.96 3.04 3.15
C ASN A 34 30.55 3.65 3.17
N SER A 35 30.37 4.80 2.51
CA SER A 35 29.07 5.12 1.93
C SER A 35 29.05 4.63 0.49
N PHE A 36 28.52 3.42 0.26
CA PHE A 36 28.10 3.04 -1.09
C PHE A 36 27.12 4.11 -1.59
N PRO A 37 27.25 4.62 -2.83
CA PRO A 37 26.24 5.51 -3.39
C PRO A 37 24.93 4.72 -3.46
N VAL A 38 23.98 5.04 -2.57
CA VAL A 38 22.60 4.61 -2.73
C VAL A 38 22.14 5.34 -3.99
N HIS A 39 22.02 4.60 -5.09
CA HIS A 39 21.45 5.12 -6.32
C HIS A 39 20.06 5.69 -6.02
N ASP A 40 19.95 7.02 -6.04
CA ASP A 40 18.71 7.80 -5.84
C ASP A 40 17.77 7.72 -7.07
N ASP A 41 18.03 6.80 -8.00
CA ASP A 41 17.31 6.59 -9.26
C ASP A 41 16.10 5.63 -9.14
N LEU A 42 15.77 5.17 -7.94
CA LEU A 42 14.62 4.28 -7.75
C LEU A 42 13.32 5.08 -7.93
N LYS A 43 12.60 4.81 -9.02
CA LYS A 43 11.24 5.30 -9.29
C LYS A 43 10.21 4.50 -8.48
N TYR A 44 10.22 4.64 -7.14
CA TYR A 44 9.17 4.07 -6.29
C TYR A 44 8.01 5.06 -6.08
N GLY A 45 6.86 4.55 -5.61
CA GLY A 45 5.64 5.32 -5.41
C GLY A 45 5.13 5.96 -6.72
N TYR A 46 4.62 7.20 -6.64
CA TYR A 46 4.04 7.88 -7.79
C TYR A 46 5.00 8.09 -8.97
N LYS A 47 6.30 8.15 -8.73
CA LYS A 47 7.32 8.30 -9.79
C LYS A 47 7.43 7.04 -10.67
N GLY A 48 7.03 5.88 -10.17
CA GLY A 48 7.06 4.59 -10.86
C GLY A 48 5.79 4.24 -11.63
N CYS A 49 4.81 5.16 -11.65
CA CYS A 49 3.52 4.92 -12.30
C CYS A 49 3.63 4.90 -13.83
N PRO A 50 2.97 3.94 -14.51
CA PRO A 50 2.78 4.00 -15.95
C PRO A 50 2.03 5.28 -16.31
N THR A 51 2.49 5.98 -17.34
CA THR A 51 1.79 7.12 -17.90
C THR A 51 0.77 6.62 -18.91
N GLY A 52 -0.49 6.99 -18.71
CA GLY A 52 -1.51 6.79 -19.73
C GLY A 52 -1.28 7.66 -20.97
N GLU A 53 -2.02 7.38 -22.02
CA GLU A 53 -2.05 8.23 -23.21
C GLU A 53 -3.08 9.34 -23.04
N LYS A 54 -2.66 10.58 -23.33
CA LYS A 54 -3.56 11.74 -23.29
C LYS A 54 -4.64 11.58 -24.37
N ASP A 55 -5.86 12.02 -24.07
CA ASP A 55 -6.99 12.06 -25.00
C ASP A 55 -7.45 10.68 -25.50
N LYS A 56 -7.05 9.60 -24.80
CA LYS A 56 -7.55 8.24 -24.99
C LYS A 56 -8.20 7.70 -23.72
N LEU A 57 -9.05 6.69 -23.90
CA LEU A 57 -9.50 5.87 -22.77
C LEU A 57 -8.30 5.06 -22.25
N ASN A 58 -7.97 5.25 -20.98
CA ASN A 58 -6.93 4.51 -20.30
C ASN A 58 -7.57 3.44 -19.42
N VAL A 59 -7.24 2.17 -19.70
CA VAL A 59 -7.74 1.02 -18.92
C VAL A 59 -6.61 0.52 -18.05
N HIS A 60 -6.78 0.64 -16.73
CA HIS A 60 -5.81 0.17 -15.75
C HIS A 60 -6.18 -1.24 -15.30
N LEU A 61 -5.41 -2.23 -15.74
CA LEU A 61 -5.54 -3.61 -15.24
C LEU A 61 -4.83 -3.71 -13.88
N VAL A 62 -5.60 -3.96 -12.82
CA VAL A 62 -5.09 -4.06 -11.45
C VAL A 62 -5.16 -5.51 -11.00
N CYS A 63 -4.08 -6.25 -11.16
CA CYS A 63 -3.99 -7.63 -10.70
C CYS A 63 -3.87 -7.68 -9.17
N HIS A 64 -4.76 -8.44 -8.53
CA HIS A 64 -4.80 -8.59 -7.08
C HIS A 64 -5.26 -10.00 -6.69
N THR A 65 -5.16 -10.29 -5.40
CA THR A 65 -5.79 -11.43 -4.74
C THR A 65 -6.47 -10.93 -3.47
N HIS A 66 -7.57 -11.55 -3.08
CA HIS A 66 -8.24 -11.27 -1.81
C HIS A 66 -8.04 -12.49 -0.91
N ASN A 67 -7.30 -12.33 0.18
CA ASN A 67 -6.97 -13.43 1.09
C ASN A 67 -7.56 -13.16 2.47
N ASP A 68 -8.74 -13.72 2.74
CA ASP A 68 -9.36 -13.63 4.06
C ASP A 68 -8.43 -14.16 5.15
N VAL A 69 -8.17 -13.33 6.17
CA VAL A 69 -7.40 -13.72 7.37
C VAL A 69 -8.32 -14.53 8.31
N GLY A 70 -8.82 -15.66 7.78
CA GLY A 70 -9.85 -16.49 8.40
C GLY A 70 -11.25 -16.15 7.90
N TRP A 71 -11.99 -17.17 7.44
CA TRP A 71 -13.39 -17.09 7.01
C TRP A 71 -14.02 -18.49 7.00
N LEU A 72 -13.90 -19.24 5.91
CA LEU A 72 -14.32 -20.65 5.84
C LEU A 72 -13.25 -21.60 6.37
N LYS A 73 -11.98 -21.20 6.26
CA LYS A 73 -10.83 -21.93 6.80
C LYS A 73 -10.13 -21.07 7.85
N THR A 74 -9.33 -21.71 8.70
CA THR A 74 -8.44 -20.98 9.62
C THR A 74 -7.33 -20.28 8.85
N VAL A 75 -6.67 -19.30 9.47
CA VAL A 75 -5.52 -18.58 8.88
C VAL A 75 -4.44 -19.57 8.40
N ASP A 76 -4.06 -20.54 9.22
CA ASP A 76 -3.05 -21.55 8.87
C ASP A 76 -3.49 -22.47 7.73
N GLN A 77 -4.77 -22.84 7.69
CA GLN A 77 -5.31 -23.67 6.60
C GLN A 77 -5.35 -22.91 5.28
N TYR A 78 -5.67 -21.61 5.30
CA TYR A 78 -5.51 -20.75 4.12
C TYR A 78 -4.05 -20.61 3.73
N PHE A 79 -3.15 -20.36 4.68
CA PHE A 79 -1.74 -20.14 4.39
C PHE A 79 -1.10 -21.36 3.71
N TYR A 80 -1.16 -22.52 4.37
CA TYR A 80 -0.51 -23.73 3.88
C TYR A 80 -1.31 -24.45 2.77
N GLY A 81 -2.56 -24.08 2.56
CA GLY A 81 -3.44 -24.79 1.64
C GLY A 81 -3.89 -26.16 2.16
N ALA A 82 -4.20 -26.24 3.45
CA ALA A 82 -4.83 -27.41 4.04
C ALA A 82 -6.35 -27.40 3.84
N ASN A 83 -6.99 -28.55 4.06
CA ASN A 83 -8.45 -28.75 4.02
C ASN A 83 -9.11 -28.20 2.73
N GLN A 84 -8.56 -28.55 1.58
CA GLN A 84 -9.01 -28.07 0.27
C GLN A 84 -10.43 -28.52 -0.12
N SER A 85 -11.04 -29.46 0.62
CA SER A 85 -12.44 -29.84 0.48
C SER A 85 -13.40 -28.74 0.93
N ILE A 86 -13.00 -27.85 1.86
CA ILE A 86 -13.81 -26.71 2.32
C ILE A 86 -13.75 -25.59 1.29
N GLN A 87 -12.53 -25.17 0.94
CA GLN A 87 -12.28 -24.15 -0.06
C GLN A 87 -10.88 -24.34 -0.65
N ARG A 88 -10.81 -24.33 -1.99
CA ARG A 88 -9.56 -24.46 -2.74
C ARG A 88 -8.77 -23.14 -2.69
N ALA A 89 -7.89 -23.01 -1.71
CA ALA A 89 -7.08 -21.81 -1.48
C ALA A 89 -5.78 -22.16 -0.74
N GLY A 90 -4.67 -21.53 -1.10
CA GLY A 90 -3.35 -21.71 -0.50
C GLY A 90 -2.47 -20.49 -0.70
N VAL A 91 -2.38 -19.62 0.31
CA VAL A 91 -1.80 -18.26 0.16
C VAL A 91 -0.30 -18.30 -0.12
N GLN A 92 0.45 -19.23 0.47
CA GLN A 92 1.89 -19.36 0.19
C GLN A 92 2.16 -19.54 -1.31
N TYR A 93 1.36 -20.37 -1.99
CA TYR A 93 1.52 -20.67 -3.41
C TYR A 93 1.11 -19.48 -4.30
N ILE A 94 0.14 -18.68 -3.84
CA ILE A 94 -0.23 -17.43 -4.51
C ILE A 94 0.96 -16.47 -4.49
N ILE A 95 1.56 -16.24 -3.31
CA ILE A 95 2.69 -15.32 -3.20
C ILE A 95 3.88 -15.84 -4.01
N ASP A 96 4.23 -17.12 -3.90
CA ASP A 96 5.34 -17.73 -4.67
C ASP A 96 5.18 -17.50 -6.18
N SER A 97 4.00 -17.82 -6.72
CA SER A 97 3.73 -17.70 -8.16
C SER A 97 3.68 -16.25 -8.64
N VAL A 98 3.17 -15.33 -7.82
CA VAL A 98 3.21 -13.88 -8.10
C VAL A 98 4.66 -13.40 -8.17
N ILE A 99 5.48 -13.71 -7.17
CA ILE A 99 6.88 -13.28 -7.15
C ILE A 99 7.63 -13.82 -8.36
N GLN A 100 7.48 -15.11 -8.69
CA GLN A 100 8.09 -15.69 -9.89
C GLN A 100 7.63 -14.99 -11.18
N SER A 101 6.32 -14.70 -11.29
CA SER A 101 5.75 -14.01 -12.45
C SER A 101 6.26 -12.59 -12.62
N LEU A 102 6.44 -11.85 -11.51
CA LEU A 102 6.96 -10.49 -11.53
C LEU A 102 8.47 -10.44 -11.82
N VAL A 103 9.24 -11.39 -11.29
CA VAL A 103 10.68 -11.52 -11.62
C VAL A 103 10.86 -11.81 -13.11
N HIS A 104 10.01 -12.65 -13.69
CA HIS A 104 10.12 -13.05 -15.09
C HIS A 104 9.77 -11.93 -16.08
N ASP A 105 8.82 -11.06 -15.75
CA ASP A 105 8.31 -10.03 -16.66
C ASP A 105 8.23 -8.65 -15.97
N PRO A 106 9.12 -7.70 -16.32
CA PRO A 106 9.16 -6.37 -15.70
C PRO A 106 7.94 -5.50 -16.02
N SER A 107 7.12 -5.88 -17.00
CA SER A 107 5.88 -5.15 -17.34
C SER A 107 4.72 -5.48 -16.40
N LYS A 108 4.78 -6.65 -15.73
CA LYS A 108 3.72 -7.11 -14.83
C LYS A 108 3.75 -6.35 -13.51
N ARG A 109 2.55 -6.16 -12.97
CA ARG A 109 2.30 -5.52 -11.68
C ARG A 109 1.30 -6.31 -10.87
N PHE A 110 1.41 -6.24 -9.56
CA PHE A 110 0.50 -6.89 -8.63
C PHE A 110 0.37 -6.06 -7.36
N ILE A 111 -0.86 -5.96 -6.83
CA ILE A 111 -1.11 -5.37 -5.52
C ILE A 111 -1.36 -6.46 -4.47
N TYR A 112 -0.80 -6.30 -3.27
CA TYR A 112 -1.01 -7.21 -2.15
C TYR A 112 -1.49 -6.43 -0.91
N VAL A 113 -2.39 -7.03 -0.12
CA VAL A 113 -3.15 -6.32 0.91
C VAL A 113 -2.85 -6.83 2.33
N GLU A 114 -3.06 -8.11 2.59
CA GLU A 114 -3.11 -8.63 3.97
C GLU A 114 -1.71 -8.93 4.55
N THR A 115 -1.16 -7.95 5.29
CA THR A 115 0.21 -8.05 5.82
C THR A 115 0.42 -9.25 6.74
N ALA A 116 -0.64 -9.78 7.38
CA ALA A 116 -0.55 -11.01 8.18
C ALA A 116 0.04 -12.18 7.39
N PHE A 117 -0.51 -12.46 6.21
CA PHE A 117 -0.03 -13.56 5.36
C PHE A 117 1.32 -13.26 4.74
N PHE A 118 1.53 -12.03 4.26
CA PHE A 118 2.81 -11.63 3.69
C PHE A 118 3.95 -11.74 4.71
N SER A 119 3.74 -11.26 5.95
CA SER A 119 4.71 -11.33 7.03
C SER A 119 5.10 -12.77 7.36
N ARG A 120 4.11 -13.67 7.44
CA ARG A 120 4.37 -15.09 7.64
C ARG A 120 5.21 -15.68 6.50
N TRP A 121 4.79 -15.47 5.26
CA TRP A 121 5.53 -15.93 4.08
C TRP A 121 6.96 -15.39 4.08
N TRP A 122 7.14 -14.09 4.31
CA TRP A 122 8.43 -13.40 4.32
C TRP A 122 9.44 -14.01 5.31
N ASN A 123 8.96 -14.42 6.48
CA ASN A 123 9.80 -15.00 7.54
C ASN A 123 10.33 -16.39 7.17
N GLU A 124 9.66 -17.11 6.27
CA GLU A 124 10.07 -18.43 5.77
C GLU A 124 11.05 -18.33 4.57
N GLN A 125 11.25 -17.13 3.99
CA GLN A 125 12.05 -16.97 2.77
C GLN A 125 13.57 -16.87 3.01
N HIS A 126 14.34 -17.42 2.08
CA HIS A 126 15.78 -17.21 1.98
C HIS A 126 16.15 -15.80 1.51
N ASP A 127 17.36 -15.36 1.81
CA ASP A 127 17.84 -14.00 1.51
C ASP A 127 17.80 -13.67 0.01
N SER A 128 17.99 -14.65 -0.88
CA SER A 128 17.90 -14.47 -2.33
C SER A 128 16.50 -14.07 -2.78
N VAL A 129 15.47 -14.70 -2.22
CA VAL A 129 14.06 -14.38 -2.48
C VAL A 129 13.73 -13.03 -1.87
N ARG A 130 14.12 -12.79 -0.62
CA ARG A 130 13.92 -11.50 0.07
C ARG A 130 14.54 -10.34 -0.70
N HIS A 131 15.73 -10.52 -1.25
CA HIS A 131 16.39 -9.51 -2.09
C HIS A 131 15.60 -9.23 -3.37
N SER A 132 15.12 -10.27 -4.04
CA SER A 132 14.30 -10.15 -5.25
C SER A 132 13.01 -9.39 -4.97
N VAL A 133 12.32 -9.74 -3.88
CA VAL A 133 11.08 -9.05 -3.47
C VAL A 133 11.33 -7.59 -3.12
N LYS A 134 12.40 -7.26 -2.38
CA LYS A 134 12.76 -5.87 -2.10
C LYS A 134 12.94 -5.06 -3.39
N LYS A 135 13.56 -5.65 -4.42
CA LYS A 135 13.70 -5.03 -5.74
C LYS A 135 12.33 -4.82 -6.41
N LEU A 136 11.44 -5.81 -6.37
CA LEU A 136 10.08 -5.73 -6.92
C LEU A 136 9.22 -4.66 -6.23
N VAL A 137 9.39 -4.49 -4.92
CA VAL A 137 8.68 -3.44 -4.17
C VAL A 137 9.24 -2.06 -4.53
N CYS A 138 10.57 -1.91 -4.51
CA CYS A 138 11.19 -0.62 -4.82
C CYS A 138 11.11 -0.21 -6.30
N ASN A 139 10.87 -1.13 -7.24
CA ASN A 139 10.61 -0.78 -8.64
C ASN A 139 9.11 -0.66 -8.98
N GLY A 140 8.23 -0.88 -8.02
CA GLY A 140 6.78 -0.72 -8.17
C GLY A 140 6.08 -1.83 -8.96
N GLN A 141 6.72 -2.99 -9.16
CA GLN A 141 6.04 -4.18 -9.70
C GLN A 141 5.15 -4.85 -8.65
N LEU A 142 5.59 -4.91 -7.40
CA LEU A 142 4.78 -5.33 -6.26
C LEU A 142 4.46 -4.10 -5.40
N GLU A 143 3.18 -3.78 -5.23
CA GLU A 143 2.76 -2.65 -4.39
C GLU A 143 1.90 -3.16 -3.23
N PHE A 144 2.19 -2.69 -2.02
CA PHE A 144 1.29 -2.90 -0.88
C PHE A 144 0.21 -1.82 -0.87
N ILE A 145 -1.04 -2.26 -0.76
CA ILE A 145 -2.22 -1.38 -0.74
C ILE A 145 -3.06 -1.71 0.48
N GLY A 146 -3.58 -0.70 1.18
CA GLY A 146 -4.06 -0.86 2.55
C GLY A 146 -2.88 -1.12 3.50
N GLY A 147 -2.36 -2.35 3.54
CA GLY A 147 -1.19 -2.70 4.36
C GLY A 147 -1.48 -2.83 5.86
N GLY A 148 -2.75 -2.92 6.25
CA GLY A 148 -3.12 -3.38 7.59
C GLY A 148 -2.74 -4.84 7.81
N TRP A 149 -2.85 -5.32 9.05
CA TRP A 149 -2.67 -6.74 9.34
C TRP A 149 -3.71 -7.59 8.59
N SER A 150 -4.96 -7.12 8.55
CA SER A 150 -6.03 -7.64 7.72
C SER A 150 -6.79 -6.48 7.06
N MET A 151 -7.77 -6.82 6.21
CA MET A 151 -8.84 -5.91 5.80
C MET A 151 -9.91 -5.93 6.90
N ASN A 152 -9.91 -4.93 7.80
CA ASN A 152 -10.80 -4.93 8.96
C ASN A 152 -12.26 -4.66 8.57
N ASP A 153 -13.19 -5.23 9.33
CA ASP A 153 -14.60 -4.82 9.32
C ASP A 153 -14.74 -3.34 9.76
N GLU A 154 -15.78 -2.67 9.28
CA GLU A 154 -16.06 -1.26 9.55
C GLU A 154 -17.31 -1.04 10.40
N ALA A 155 -18.10 -2.09 10.68
CA ALA A 155 -19.34 -1.96 11.43
C ALA A 155 -19.18 -2.25 12.93
N ALA A 156 -18.50 -3.34 13.27
CA ALA A 156 -18.33 -3.84 14.64
C ALA A 156 -16.94 -3.55 15.23
N ALA A 157 -15.97 -3.12 14.41
CA ALA A 157 -14.63 -2.82 14.88
C ALA A 157 -14.58 -1.48 15.65
N HIS A 158 -13.95 -1.49 16.82
CA HIS A 158 -13.65 -0.27 17.56
C HIS A 158 -12.44 0.44 16.95
N TYR A 159 -12.46 1.78 16.86
CA TYR A 159 -11.40 2.56 16.19
C TYR A 159 -9.99 2.28 16.74
N ASN A 160 -9.83 2.08 18.07
CA ASN A 160 -8.54 1.68 18.65
C ASN A 160 -8.00 0.38 18.02
N SER A 161 -8.84 -0.64 17.86
CA SER A 161 -8.44 -1.91 17.24
C SER A 161 -8.09 -1.75 15.76
N ILE A 162 -8.78 -0.84 15.05
CA ILE A 162 -8.46 -0.48 13.67
C ILE A 162 -7.06 0.15 13.60
N ILE A 163 -6.76 1.09 14.50
CA ILE A 163 -5.46 1.75 14.58
C ILE A 163 -4.36 0.74 14.93
N ASP A 164 -4.58 -0.15 15.91
CA ASP A 164 -3.60 -1.14 16.33
C ASP A 164 -3.23 -2.09 15.19
N GLN A 165 -4.23 -2.65 14.49
CA GLN A 165 -3.98 -3.60 13.40
C GLN A 165 -3.37 -2.91 12.16
N MET A 166 -3.75 -1.65 11.88
CA MET A 166 -3.11 -0.86 10.82
C MET A 166 -1.65 -0.59 11.17
N THR A 167 -1.39 -0.15 12.41
CA THR A 167 -0.04 0.16 12.89
C THR A 167 0.86 -1.07 12.82
N LEU A 168 0.36 -2.25 13.20
CA LEU A 168 1.10 -3.50 13.13
C LEU A 168 1.52 -3.82 11.68
N GLY A 169 0.58 -3.82 10.74
CA GLY A 169 0.87 -4.10 9.33
C GLY A 169 1.82 -3.08 8.71
N LEU A 170 1.52 -1.79 8.86
CA LEU A 170 2.33 -0.70 8.31
C LEU A 170 3.75 -0.67 8.88
N ARG A 171 3.92 -1.01 10.17
CA ARG A 171 5.24 -1.13 10.79
C ARG A 171 6.05 -2.27 10.17
N VAL A 172 5.46 -3.44 9.99
CA VAL A 172 6.13 -4.58 9.33
C VAL A 172 6.61 -4.19 7.92
N LEU A 173 5.76 -3.50 7.16
CA LEU A 173 6.12 -3.04 5.81
C LEU A 173 7.25 -2.00 5.85
N ASN A 174 7.17 -1.03 6.75
CA ASN A 174 8.20 0.00 6.90
C ASN A 174 9.55 -0.58 7.36
N ASP A 175 9.55 -1.46 8.35
CA ASP A 175 10.77 -2.08 8.87
C ASP A 175 11.41 -3.00 7.81
N THR A 176 10.62 -3.58 6.90
CA THR A 176 11.09 -4.51 5.86
C THR A 176 11.55 -3.80 4.57
N PHE A 177 10.79 -2.80 4.11
CA PHE A 177 10.94 -2.18 2.79
C PHE A 177 11.21 -0.67 2.83
N GLY A 178 11.20 -0.05 4.01
CA GLY A 178 11.35 1.39 4.19
C GLY A 178 10.34 2.17 3.34
N LYS A 179 10.81 3.28 2.76
CA LYS A 179 9.96 4.19 1.95
C LYS A 179 9.30 3.51 0.74
N CYS A 180 9.88 2.44 0.21
CA CYS A 180 9.31 1.71 -0.94
C CYS A 180 8.03 0.96 -0.58
N GLY A 181 7.89 0.50 0.67
CA GLY A 181 6.76 -0.34 1.10
C GLY A 181 5.62 0.43 1.74
N VAL A 182 5.67 1.77 1.80
CA VAL A 182 4.62 2.59 2.40
C VAL A 182 3.42 2.67 1.45
N PRO A 183 2.25 2.09 1.79
CA PRO A 183 1.06 2.15 0.96
C PRO A 183 0.60 3.59 0.73
N LYS A 184 -0.04 3.84 -0.42
CA LYS A 184 -0.61 5.16 -0.78
C LYS A 184 -2.11 5.18 -0.85
N ILE A 185 -2.72 4.02 -1.06
CA ILE A 185 -4.14 3.86 -1.28
C ILE A 185 -4.67 2.83 -0.29
N ALA A 186 -5.83 3.09 0.31
CA ALA A 186 -6.55 2.16 1.15
C ALA A 186 -7.45 1.26 0.29
N TRP A 187 -7.67 0.04 0.75
CA TRP A 187 -8.34 -1.02 -0.02
C TRP A 187 -9.31 -1.80 0.87
N GLN A 188 -10.61 -1.52 0.73
CA GLN A 188 -11.69 -2.10 1.52
C GLN A 188 -12.73 -2.73 0.59
N ILE A 189 -12.31 -3.72 -0.21
CA ILE A 189 -13.19 -4.26 -1.26
C ILE A 189 -14.32 -5.14 -0.72
N ASP A 190 -14.16 -5.74 0.46
CA ASP A 190 -15.07 -6.76 0.98
C ASP A 190 -15.82 -6.49 2.30
N PRO A 191 -15.54 -5.45 3.11
CA PRO A 191 -16.40 -5.11 4.26
C PRO A 191 -17.85 -4.82 3.85
N PHE A 192 -18.79 -5.20 4.72
CA PHE A 192 -20.23 -5.07 4.46
C PHE A 192 -20.77 -3.67 4.82
N GLY A 193 -20.43 -2.70 3.97
CA GLY A 193 -20.70 -1.28 4.21
C GLY A 193 -19.48 -0.58 4.79
N HIS A 194 -19.47 0.76 4.71
CA HIS A 194 -18.30 1.56 5.02
C HIS A 194 -18.63 2.67 6.01
N SER A 195 -17.77 2.82 7.02
CA SER A 195 -17.97 3.79 8.08
C SER A 195 -17.30 5.12 7.74
N ARG A 196 -17.96 6.21 8.12
CA ARG A 196 -17.38 7.55 8.00
C ARG A 196 -16.07 7.67 8.81
N GLU A 197 -15.97 6.96 9.93
CA GLU A 197 -14.78 6.95 10.79
C GLU A 197 -13.58 6.28 10.09
N GLN A 198 -13.79 5.19 9.34
CA GLN A 198 -12.72 4.54 8.58
C GLN A 198 -12.10 5.49 7.55
N ALA A 199 -12.92 6.27 6.84
CA ALA A 199 -12.44 7.29 5.92
C ALA A 199 -11.61 8.38 6.63
N SER A 200 -12.07 8.83 7.81
CA SER A 200 -11.35 9.79 8.67
C SER A 200 -9.99 9.26 9.13
N LEU A 201 -9.94 8.00 9.57
CA LEU A 201 -8.71 7.35 10.01
C LEU A 201 -7.71 7.20 8.85
N PHE A 202 -8.16 6.74 7.67
CA PHE A 202 -7.28 6.61 6.52
C PHE A 202 -6.71 7.94 6.04
N ALA A 203 -7.49 9.02 6.07
CA ALA A 203 -6.98 10.36 5.77
C ALA A 203 -5.86 10.78 6.75
N GLN A 204 -6.06 10.54 8.06
CA GLN A 204 -5.06 10.81 9.09
C GLN A 204 -3.82 9.90 9.01
N MET A 205 -3.97 8.71 8.41
CA MET A 205 -2.87 7.79 8.08
C MET A 205 -2.17 8.14 6.76
N PHE A 206 -2.49 9.29 6.15
CA PHE A 206 -1.91 9.80 4.90
C PHE A 206 -2.19 8.94 3.66
N PHE A 207 -3.31 8.22 3.64
CA PHE A 207 -3.81 7.61 2.41
C PHE A 207 -4.38 8.67 1.48
N ASP A 208 -4.00 8.61 0.20
CA ASP A 208 -4.42 9.55 -0.84
C ASP A 208 -5.79 9.17 -1.46
N GLY A 209 -6.27 7.95 -1.21
CA GLY A 209 -7.53 7.46 -1.73
C GLY A 209 -7.96 6.15 -1.06
N LEU A 210 -9.25 5.82 -1.20
CA LEU A 210 -9.88 4.62 -0.70
C LEU A 210 -10.72 4.02 -1.83
N PHE A 211 -10.52 2.73 -2.11
CA PHE A 211 -11.36 1.96 -3.02
C PHE A 211 -12.10 0.89 -2.22
N PHE A 212 -13.38 0.70 -2.54
CA PHE A 212 -14.22 -0.32 -1.95
C PHE A 212 -15.18 -0.91 -2.97
N GLY A 213 -15.69 -2.12 -2.68
CA GLY A 213 -16.53 -2.89 -3.60
C GLY A 213 -18.00 -2.91 -3.23
N ARG A 214 -18.33 -2.84 -1.94
CA ARG A 214 -19.68 -3.08 -1.43
C ARG A 214 -20.37 -1.77 -1.06
N LEU A 215 -21.50 -1.49 -1.69
CA LEU A 215 -22.40 -0.40 -1.37
C LEU A 215 -23.85 -0.84 -1.63
N ASP A 216 -24.81 -0.11 -1.08
CA ASP A 216 -26.23 -0.38 -1.35
C ASP A 216 -26.49 -0.34 -2.87
N TYR A 217 -27.24 -1.32 -3.37
CA TYR A 217 -27.48 -1.46 -4.81
C TYR A 217 -28.25 -0.26 -5.40
N GLN A 218 -29.14 0.37 -4.62
CA GLN A 218 -29.86 1.58 -5.05
C GLN A 218 -28.92 2.78 -5.15
N ASP A 219 -27.97 2.90 -4.21
CA ASP A 219 -26.94 3.94 -4.26
C ASP A 219 -26.01 3.71 -5.47
N LYS A 220 -25.61 2.46 -5.72
CA LYS A 220 -24.82 2.11 -6.91
C LYS A 220 -25.53 2.52 -8.20
N ASP A 221 -26.78 2.12 -8.39
CA ASP A 221 -27.57 2.47 -9.57
C ASP A 221 -27.69 3.99 -9.75
N ASN A 222 -27.88 4.73 -8.65
CA ASN A 222 -27.95 6.18 -8.68
C ASN A 222 -26.61 6.81 -9.06
N ARG A 223 -25.49 6.33 -8.50
CA ARG A 223 -24.14 6.83 -8.79
C ARG A 223 -23.70 6.55 -10.23
N GLU A 224 -24.05 5.40 -10.78
CA GLU A 224 -23.79 5.08 -12.19
C GLU A 224 -24.57 6.01 -13.12
N LYS A 225 -25.87 6.25 -12.84
CA LYS A 225 -26.72 7.17 -13.62
C LYS A 225 -26.28 8.63 -13.52
N THR A 226 -25.81 9.05 -12.35
CA THR A 226 -25.41 10.45 -12.08
C THR A 226 -23.91 10.69 -12.25
N GLN A 227 -23.14 9.69 -12.66
CA GLN A 227 -21.68 9.75 -12.83
C GLN A 227 -20.93 10.20 -11.55
N THR A 228 -21.35 9.69 -10.39
CA THR A 228 -20.82 10.02 -9.06
C THR A 228 -20.19 8.82 -8.32
N MET A 229 -19.68 7.85 -9.08
CA MET A 229 -18.94 6.70 -8.55
C MET A 229 -17.66 7.12 -7.83
N GLU A 230 -17.04 8.20 -8.28
CA GLU A 230 -15.84 8.79 -7.67
C GLU A 230 -16.19 10.13 -7.03
N HIS A 231 -15.83 10.32 -5.76
CA HIS A 231 -16.04 11.59 -5.06
C HIS A 231 -15.02 11.77 -3.93
N VAL A 232 -14.93 12.99 -3.41
CA VAL A 232 -14.12 13.28 -2.22
C VAL A 232 -14.97 13.05 -0.98
N TRP A 233 -14.59 12.06 -0.17
CA TRP A 233 -15.33 11.70 1.03
C TRP A 233 -14.82 12.48 2.25
N LYS A 234 -15.66 13.38 2.79
CA LYS A 234 -15.40 14.09 4.05
C LYS A 234 -15.76 13.21 5.25
N GLY A 235 -14.76 12.51 5.79
CA GLY A 235 -14.89 11.57 6.91
C GLY A 235 -15.12 12.20 8.29
N SER A 236 -14.92 13.51 8.44
CA SER A 236 -15.07 14.20 9.72
C SER A 236 -15.84 15.51 9.54
N ALA A 237 -16.65 15.85 10.55
CA ALA A 237 -17.26 17.18 10.64
C ALA A 237 -16.30 18.23 11.21
N ASN A 238 -15.24 17.78 11.90
CA ASN A 238 -14.32 18.64 12.64
C ASN A 238 -12.96 18.79 11.94
N LEU A 239 -12.54 17.74 11.24
CA LEU A 239 -11.33 17.76 10.42
C LEU A 239 -11.77 18.07 8.99
N GLY A 240 -11.16 19.06 8.37
CA GLY A 240 -11.47 19.50 7.01
C GLY A 240 -11.16 18.44 5.95
N LEU A 241 -10.92 18.89 4.71
CA LEU A 241 -10.35 18.03 3.67
C LEU A 241 -8.86 17.78 3.91
#